data_AF-A0A9D6W847-F1
#
_entry.id   AF-A0A9D6W847-F1
#
_cell.length_a   1.000
_cell.length_b   1.000
_cell.length_c   1.000
_cell.angle_alpha   90.00
_cell.angle_beta   90.00
_cell.angle_gamma   90.00
#
_symmetry.space_group_name_H-M   'P 1'
#
loop_
_entity.id
_entity.type
_entity.pdbx_description
1 polymer ?
#
loop_
_entity_poly.entity_id
_entity_poly.type
_entity_poly.pdbx_seq_one_letter_code
_entity_poly.pdbx_strand_id
1 'polypeptide(L)'
;MNLPRTILLSLTVMFASAACRKDPATAPDGRGASAPAAAPERVHAPPGAAPGTSEDWCEEHQVPESLCTRCNAELIPAFQALGDWCAEHGLPESQCRICNPDLKLERPGSTDGRQP
;
A
#
# COMPACT_ATOMS: atom_id res chain seq x y z
N MET A 1 31.86 -66.28 17.28
CA MET A 1 31.67 -66.78 18.66
C MET A 1 32.43 -65.87 19.59
N ASN A 2 31.83 -65.58 20.76
CA ASN A 2 32.35 -64.84 21.92
C ASN A 2 31.92 -63.36 22.05
N LEU A 3 30.72 -63.20 22.61
CA LEU A 3 30.44 -62.21 23.66
C LEU A 3 30.28 -63.02 24.97
N PRO A 4 30.75 -62.57 26.14
CA PRO A 4 29.77 -62.02 27.09
C PRO A 4 30.34 -60.98 28.09
N ARG A 5 29.59 -59.90 28.34
CA ARG A 5 28.79 -59.65 29.57
C ARG A 5 29.60 -59.56 30.87
N THR A 6 29.70 -58.34 31.43
CA THR A 6 29.55 -58.10 32.88
C THR A 6 29.45 -56.61 33.21
N ILE A 7 28.34 -56.23 33.85
CA ILE A 7 28.23 -55.32 35.02
C ILE A 7 28.50 -53.82 34.74
N LEU A 8 27.55 -52.90 34.92
CA LEU A 8 27.09 -52.48 36.25
C LEU A 8 25.67 -51.86 36.22
N LEU A 9 24.90 -52.34 37.19
CA LEU A 9 23.63 -51.85 37.72
C LEU A 9 23.66 -50.36 38.12
N SER A 10 22.45 -49.79 38.25
CA SER A 10 22.11 -48.62 39.10
C SER A 10 22.28 -47.24 38.42
N LEU A 11 21.42 -46.23 38.58
CA LEU A 11 20.27 -45.98 39.45
C LEU A 11 19.50 -44.79 38.83
N THR A 12 18.17 -44.86 38.80
CA THR A 12 17.18 -43.77 38.94
C THR A 12 17.59 -42.29 38.75
N VAL A 13 16.88 -41.55 37.88
CA VAL A 13 16.25 -40.21 38.11
C VAL A 13 15.22 -40.00 36.98
N MET A 14 13.93 -40.31 37.14
CA MET A 14 12.85 -39.48 37.71
C MET A 14 12.71 -38.06 37.10
N PHE A 15 11.75 -37.95 36.17
CA PHE A 15 10.85 -36.84 35.87
C PHE A 15 11.35 -35.38 36.04
N ALA A 16 11.45 -34.68 34.91
CA ALA A 16 11.13 -33.26 34.86
C ALA A 16 10.49 -32.93 33.49
N SER A 17 9.17 -32.74 33.51
CA SER A 17 8.36 -32.27 32.40
C SER A 17 8.70 -30.80 32.12
N ALA A 18 9.35 -30.52 31.00
CA ALA A 18 9.40 -29.18 30.40
C ALA A 18 9.14 -29.34 28.90
N ALA A 19 7.85 -29.36 28.54
CA ALA A 19 7.42 -29.28 27.15
C ALA A 19 7.68 -27.85 26.63
N CYS A 20 8.92 -27.56 26.25
CA CYS A 20 9.19 -26.50 25.30
C CYS A 20 8.79 -27.03 23.92
N ARG A 21 7.68 -26.54 23.36
CA ARG A 21 7.35 -26.78 21.95
C ARG A 21 8.52 -26.25 21.11
N LYS A 22 9.26 -27.18 20.52
CA LYS A 22 10.21 -26.95 19.43
C LYS A 22 9.41 -26.99 18.15
N ASP A 23 8.71 -25.90 17.83
CA ASP A 23 8.18 -25.74 16.49
C ASP A 23 9.37 -25.40 15.56
N PRO A 24 9.63 -26.20 14.51
CA PRO A 24 10.69 -25.92 13.55
C PRO A 24 10.31 -24.70 12.72
N ALA A 25 11.30 -23.84 12.52
CA ALA A 25 11.24 -22.68 11.65
C ALA A 25 10.76 -23.08 10.23
N THR A 26 9.53 -22.70 9.90
CA THR A 26 9.09 -22.52 8.52
C THR A 26 9.37 -21.06 8.15
N ALA A 27 9.92 -20.90 6.94
CA ALA A 27 10.44 -19.69 6.37
C ALA A 27 9.52 -18.46 6.48
N PRO A 28 10.07 -17.24 6.54
CA PRO A 28 9.28 -16.04 6.31
C PRO A 28 8.89 -16.01 4.83
N ASP A 29 7.66 -16.41 4.53
CA ASP A 29 7.01 -16.09 3.27
C ASP A 29 6.96 -14.57 3.16
N GLY A 30 7.65 -14.04 2.14
CA GLY A 30 7.75 -12.64 1.80
C GLY A 30 6.41 -12.01 1.42
N ARG A 31 5.54 -11.80 2.40
CA ARG A 31 4.50 -10.77 2.42
C ARG A 31 4.91 -9.71 3.42
N GLY A 32 5.99 -9.02 3.07
CA GLY A 32 6.19 -7.64 3.50
C GLY A 32 5.14 -6.78 2.82
N ALA A 33 3.89 -6.86 3.29
CA ALA A 33 3.00 -5.73 3.20
C ALA A 33 3.60 -4.68 4.15
N SER A 34 4.56 -3.90 3.62
CA SER A 34 4.86 -2.60 4.19
C SER A 34 3.57 -1.81 4.14
N ALA A 35 2.81 -1.85 5.24
CA ALA A 35 1.90 -0.77 5.54
C ALA A 35 2.71 0.52 5.45
N PRO A 36 2.37 1.49 4.58
CA PRO A 36 3.02 2.77 4.69
C PRO A 36 2.71 3.28 6.10
N ALA A 37 3.79 3.56 6.84
CA ALA A 37 3.74 4.33 8.06
C ALA A 37 2.84 5.54 7.80
N ALA A 38 1.87 5.77 8.69
CA ALA A 38 0.90 6.84 8.58
C ALA A 38 1.62 8.15 8.24
N ALA A 39 1.48 8.56 6.97
CA ALA A 39 1.72 9.93 6.56
C ALA A 39 0.80 10.82 7.40
N PRO A 40 1.17 12.08 7.70
CA PRO A 40 0.26 13.02 8.36
C PRO A 40 -1.08 12.99 7.62
N GLU A 41 -2.20 12.95 8.35
CA GLU A 41 -3.58 12.84 7.84
C GLU A 41 -3.76 13.66 6.55
N ARG A 42 -3.48 13.05 5.40
CA ARG A 42 -3.55 13.73 4.11
C ARG A 42 -5.03 13.77 3.76
N VAL A 43 -5.52 14.93 3.37
CA VAL A 43 -6.91 15.14 2.94
C VAL A 43 -7.08 14.52 1.56
N HIS A 44 -6.90 13.21 1.50
CA HIS A 44 -7.01 12.37 0.33
C HIS A 44 -8.39 11.75 0.29
N ALA A 45 -8.85 11.43 -0.92
CA ALA A 45 -10.05 10.64 -1.11
C ALA A 45 -10.04 9.40 -0.20
N PRO A 46 -11.20 8.99 0.35
CA PRO A 46 -11.25 7.79 1.17
C PRO A 46 -10.81 6.57 0.35
N PRO A 47 -10.11 5.61 0.97
CA PRO A 47 -9.75 4.37 0.30
C PRO A 47 -10.98 3.70 -0.32
N GLY A 48 -10.92 3.42 -1.62
CA GLY A 48 -12.03 2.81 -2.36
C GLY A 48 -13.10 3.78 -2.87
N ALA A 49 -12.87 5.10 -2.82
CA ALA A 49 -13.65 6.06 -3.60
C ALA A 49 -13.68 5.61 -5.08
N ALA A 50 -14.88 5.63 -5.67
CA ALA A 50 -15.01 5.27 -7.07
C ALA A 50 -14.39 6.38 -7.95
N PRO A 51 -13.58 6.05 -8.97
CA PRO A 51 -12.93 7.06 -9.79
C PRO A 51 -13.91 8.06 -10.40
N GLY A 52 -13.60 9.35 -10.27
CA GLY A 52 -14.41 10.43 -10.83
C GLY A 52 -15.71 10.72 -10.08
N THR A 53 -15.93 10.21 -8.87
CA THR A 53 -17.01 10.69 -7.99
C THR A 53 -16.57 11.91 -7.17
N SER A 54 -17.52 12.52 -6.45
CA SER A 54 -17.23 13.59 -5.48
C SER A 54 -16.20 13.19 -4.43
N GLU A 55 -16.25 11.93 -3.98
CA GLU A 55 -15.36 11.40 -2.96
C GLU A 55 -13.93 11.20 -3.48
N ASP A 56 -13.76 10.95 -4.77
CA ASP A 56 -12.45 10.83 -5.44
C ASP A 56 -11.84 12.20 -5.74
N TRP A 57 -12.19 13.29 -5.05
CA TRP A 57 -11.64 14.61 -5.36
C TRP A 57 -10.45 14.98 -4.49
N CYS A 58 -9.36 15.41 -5.13
CA CYS A 58 -8.20 15.98 -4.45
C CYS A 58 -8.44 17.45 -4.11
N GLU A 59 -8.61 17.77 -2.83
CA GLU A 59 -8.83 19.15 -2.37
C GLU A 59 -7.64 20.08 -2.66
N GLU A 60 -6.41 19.56 -2.59
CA GLU A 60 -5.20 20.38 -2.74
C GLU A 60 -4.92 20.74 -4.21
N HIS A 61 -5.30 19.87 -5.13
CA HIS A 61 -4.91 19.95 -6.54
C HIS A 61 -6.09 20.12 -7.50
N GLN A 62 -7.32 20.02 -7.01
CA GLN A 62 -8.55 20.32 -7.76
C GLN A 62 -8.68 19.48 -9.03
N VAL A 63 -8.46 18.18 -8.86
CA VAL A 63 -8.55 17.10 -9.86
C VAL A 63 -9.04 15.83 -9.16
N PRO A 64 -9.53 14.82 -9.89
CA PRO A 64 -9.77 13.51 -9.31
C PRO A 64 -8.46 12.96 -8.70
N GLU A 65 -8.49 12.54 -7.44
CA GLU A 65 -7.37 11.98 -6.67
C GLU A 65 -6.79 10.77 -7.41
N SER A 66 -7.64 9.90 -7.96
CA SER A 66 -7.25 8.77 -8.81
C SER A 66 -6.45 9.18 -10.07
N LEU A 67 -6.50 10.44 -10.47
CA LEU A 67 -5.79 11.02 -11.62
C LEU A 67 -4.74 12.07 -11.22
N CYS A 68 -4.57 12.35 -9.92
CA CYS A 68 -3.70 13.41 -9.45
C CYS A 68 -2.23 12.97 -9.47
N THR A 69 -1.49 13.34 -10.52
CA THR A 69 -0.05 13.01 -10.62
C THR A 69 0.81 13.68 -9.54
N ARG A 70 0.29 14.75 -8.92
CA ARG A 70 0.94 15.45 -7.80
C ARG A 70 0.83 14.68 -6.48
N CYS A 71 -0.24 13.91 -6.29
CA CYS A 71 -0.40 13.00 -5.16
C CYS A 71 0.20 11.62 -5.45
N ASN A 72 0.10 11.15 -6.70
CA ASN A 72 0.61 9.87 -7.15
C ASN A 72 1.42 9.97 -8.46
N ALA A 73 2.74 10.09 -8.32
CA ALA A 73 3.66 10.16 -9.45
C ALA A 73 3.71 8.87 -10.29
N GLU A 74 3.23 7.73 -9.79
CA GLU A 74 3.20 6.48 -10.54
C GLU A 74 2.22 6.51 -11.72
N LEU A 75 1.31 7.50 -11.76
CA LEU A 75 0.38 7.72 -12.86
C LEU A 75 1.04 8.37 -14.09
N ILE A 76 2.20 9.02 -13.92
CA ILE A 76 2.87 9.80 -14.97
C ILE A 76 3.13 8.98 -16.25
N PRO A 77 3.68 7.76 -16.20
CA PRO A 77 3.94 6.97 -17.41
C PRO A 77 2.65 6.66 -18.19
N ALA A 78 1.52 6.49 -17.50
CA ALA A 78 0.24 6.23 -18.16
C ALA A 78 -0.24 7.46 -18.93
N PHE A 79 -0.18 8.65 -18.33
CA PHE A 79 -0.50 9.92 -19.01
C PHE A 79 0.42 10.18 -20.21
N GLN A 80 1.72 9.92 -20.08
CA GLN A 80 2.67 10.02 -21.19
C GLN A 80 2.35 9.04 -22.32
N ALA A 81 2.02 7.78 -21.99
CA ALA A 81 1.67 6.77 -22.98
C ALA A 81 0.37 7.10 -23.73
N LEU A 82 -0.57 7.81 -23.07
CA LEU A 82 -1.81 8.31 -23.67
C LEU A 82 -1.61 9.60 -24.49
N GLY A 83 -0.41 10.19 -24.49
CA GLY A 83 -0.14 11.48 -25.13
C GLY A 83 -0.74 12.68 -24.38
N ASP A 84 -1.21 12.49 -23.15
CA ASP A 84 -1.77 13.52 -22.28
C ASP A 84 -0.68 14.03 -21.33
N TRP A 85 0.38 14.64 -21.88
CA TRP A 85 1.52 15.08 -21.07
C TRP A 85 2.14 16.39 -21.55
N CYS A 86 2.09 17.39 -20.67
CA CYS A 86 2.79 18.65 -20.84
C CYS A 86 4.22 18.53 -20.32
N ALA A 87 5.18 18.41 -21.25
CA ALA A 87 6.58 18.26 -20.90
C ALA A 87 7.18 19.52 -20.21
N GLU A 88 6.69 20.71 -20.55
CA GLU A 88 7.20 21.97 -20.00
C GLU A 88 6.87 22.13 -18.50
N HIS A 89 5.71 21.65 -18.08
CA HIS A 89 5.19 21.84 -16.72
C HIS A 89 5.13 20.55 -15.89
N GLY A 90 5.47 19.40 -16.48
CA GLY A 90 5.50 18.12 -15.77
C GLY A 90 4.12 17.69 -15.25
N LEU A 91 3.07 17.99 -15.99
CA LEU A 91 1.68 17.70 -15.66
C LEU A 91 0.98 17.06 -16.85
N PRO A 92 -0.08 16.27 -16.65
CA PRO A 92 -0.95 15.89 -17.75
C PRO A 92 -1.52 17.13 -18.45
N GLU A 93 -1.67 17.10 -19.77
CA GLU A 93 -2.24 18.24 -20.52
C GLU A 93 -3.64 18.58 -20.00
N SER A 94 -4.43 17.55 -19.70
CA SER A 94 -5.75 17.61 -19.03
C SER A 94 -5.75 18.27 -17.65
N GLN A 95 -4.58 18.49 -17.05
CA GLN A 95 -4.42 19.13 -15.74
C GLN A 95 -3.55 20.41 -15.81
N CYS A 96 -2.95 20.71 -16.96
CA CYS A 96 -2.03 21.82 -17.12
C CYS A 96 -2.78 23.11 -17.48
N ARG A 97 -3.23 23.86 -16.46
CA ARG A 97 -3.90 25.17 -16.66
C ARG A 97 -2.97 26.28 -17.15
N ILE A 98 -1.64 26.07 -17.15
CA ILE A 98 -0.69 27.05 -17.69
C ILE A 98 -0.74 27.04 -19.22
N CYS A 99 -0.72 25.84 -19.82
CA CYS A 99 -0.85 25.69 -21.27
C CYS A 99 -2.32 25.76 -21.73
N ASN A 100 -3.24 25.31 -20.88
CA ASN A 100 -4.67 25.20 -21.20
C ASN A 100 -5.50 26.01 -20.17
N PRO A 101 -5.48 27.36 -20.25
CA PRO A 101 -6.12 28.23 -19.25
C PRO A 101 -7.65 28.08 -19.17
N ASP A 102 -8.27 27.57 -20.23
CA ASP A 102 -9.72 27.35 -20.30
C ASP A 102 -10.18 26.00 -19.70
N LEU A 103 -9.27 25.18 -19.18
CA LEU A 103 -9.62 23.91 -18.54
C LEU A 103 -10.49 24.12 -17.30
N LYS A 104 -11.66 23.49 -17.33
CA LYS A 104 -12.58 23.41 -16.19
C LYS A 104 -12.51 22.03 -15.60
N LEU A 105 -11.83 21.93 -14.46
CA LEU A 105 -11.82 20.73 -13.63
C LEU A 105 -12.73 21.03 -12.46
N GLU A 106 -13.92 20.46 -12.50
CA GLU A 106 -14.98 20.70 -11.53
C GLU A 106 -15.23 19.42 -10.75
N ARG A 107 -15.40 19.56 -9.43
CA ARG A 107 -15.82 18.45 -8.58
C ARG A 107 -17.24 18.04 -8.98
N PRO A 108 -17.50 16.76 -9.26
CA PRO A 108 -18.85 16.26 -9.43
C PRO A 108 -19.69 16.51 -8.17
N GLY A 109 -20.97 16.85 -8.32
CA GLY A 109 -21.86 17.07 -7.17
C GLY A 109 -21.97 15.82 -6.28
N SER A 110 -21.84 16.00 -4.96
CA SER A 110 -22.01 14.91 -4.00
C SER A 110 -23.47 14.74 -3.59
N THR A 111 -23.82 13.53 -3.13
CA THR A 111 -25.14 13.24 -2.54
C THR A 111 -25.16 13.44 -1.02
N ASP A 112 -24.02 13.72 -0.41
CA ASP A 112 -23.85 13.86 1.05
C ASP A 112 -23.97 15.31 1.56
N GLY A 113 -24.23 16.27 0.66
CA GLY A 113 -24.38 17.68 1.00
C GLY A 113 -23.06 18.45 1.16
N ARG A 114 -21.91 17.86 0.84
CA ARG A 114 -20.65 18.59 0.64
C ARG A 114 -20.73 19.37 -0.68
N GLN A 115 -20.63 20.70 -0.61
CA GLN A 115 -20.57 21.52 -1.83
C GLN A 115 -19.39 21.11 -2.72
N PRO A 116 -19.53 21.25 -4.06
CA PRO A 116 -18.41 21.08 -4.97
C PRO A 116 -17.25 22.01 -4.59
#